data_AF-A5Z9T7-F1
#
_entry.id   AF-A5Z9T7-F1
#
_cell.length_a   1.000
_cell.length_b   1.000
_cell.length_c   1.000
_cell.angle_alpha   90.00
_cell.angle_beta   90.00
_cell.angle_gamma   90.00
#
_symmetry.space_group_name_H-M   'P 1'
#
loop_
_entity.id
_entity.type
_entity.pdbx_description
1 polymer ?
#
loop_
_entity_poly.entity_id
_entity_poly.type
_entity_poly.pdbx_seq_one_letter_code
_entity_poly.pdbx_strand_id
1 'polypeptide(L)'
;MSVRYSEDFKKEVVKAYMVGDKSIHQLAVEFNVAKSSVSKWANEYREECLYTTDTTSESNDAKEIRRLNQLLNEKDTKREHHKRLEHIFELIKYVYYNNKRVIGYRAMRIFIKRYGYELSNTTMYKYMNKELNLCAVIMHSKLGYKTGKKNKIFDNLLNQNFTVDCKNKKCLTSTIGLSPMC
;
A
#
# COMPACT_ATOMS: atom_id res chain seq x y z
N MET A 1 -67.02 -16.54 42.09
CA MET A 1 -65.65 -16.72 42.63
C MET A 1 -64.68 -16.01 41.69
N SER A 2 -63.85 -15.08 42.18
CA SER A 2 -62.89 -14.35 41.35
C SER A 2 -61.54 -15.08 41.40
N VAL A 3 -61.20 -15.79 40.32
CA VAL A 3 -59.90 -16.44 40.18
C VAL A 3 -58.87 -15.36 39.85
N ARG A 4 -57.87 -15.16 40.72
CA ARG A 4 -56.77 -14.23 40.46
C ARG A 4 -55.57 -14.98 39.90
N TYR A 5 -55.13 -14.58 38.72
CA TYR A 5 -53.93 -15.10 38.06
C TYR A 5 -52.73 -14.19 38.34
N SER A 6 -51.54 -14.76 38.52
CA SER A 6 -50.29 -14.01 38.68
C SER A 6 -49.93 -13.26 37.39
N GLU A 7 -49.23 -12.13 37.53
CA GLU A 7 -48.80 -11.30 36.41
C GLU A 7 -47.87 -12.07 35.46
N ASP A 8 -46.95 -12.86 36.01
CA ASP A 8 -46.01 -13.69 35.26
C ASP A 8 -46.72 -14.73 34.37
N PHE A 9 -47.76 -15.37 34.91
CA PHE A 9 -48.55 -16.33 34.16
C PHE A 9 -49.32 -15.68 33.00
N LYS A 10 -49.86 -14.47 33.21
CA LYS A 10 -50.52 -13.73 32.12
C LYS A 10 -49.52 -13.37 31.02
N LYS A 11 -48.31 -12.93 31.39
CA LYS A 11 -47.24 -12.59 30.44
C LYS A 11 -46.76 -13.81 29.65
N GLU A 12 -46.69 -14.98 30.27
CA GLU A 12 -46.36 -16.25 29.60
C GLU A 12 -47.40 -16.64 28.53
N VAL A 13 -48.69 -16.58 28.88
CA VAL A 13 -49.79 -16.88 27.94
C VAL A 13 -49.82 -15.89 26.76
N VAL A 14 -49.62 -14.60 27.03
CA VAL A 14 -49.58 -13.58 25.96
C VAL A 14 -48.34 -13.75 25.08
N LYS A 15 -47.18 -14.12 25.63
CA LYS A 15 -45.97 -14.42 24.85
C LYS A 15 -46.20 -15.59 23.90
N ALA A 16 -46.83 -16.67 24.37
CA ALA A 16 -47.20 -17.81 23.52
C ALA A 16 -48.19 -17.43 22.40
N TYR A 17 -49.09 -16.48 22.65
CA TYR A 17 -50.00 -15.93 21.64
C TYR A 17 -49.26 -15.06 20.60
N MET A 18 -48.32 -14.22 21.03
CA MET A 18 -47.54 -13.32 20.14
C MET A 18 -46.59 -14.07 19.19
N VAL A 19 -46.12 -15.26 19.56
CA VAL A 19 -45.33 -16.14 18.67
C VAL A 19 -46.14 -16.55 17.43
N GLY A 20 -47.48 -16.56 17.50
CA GLY A 20 -48.37 -16.75 16.34
C GLY A 20 -48.69 -18.21 15.99
N ASP A 21 -48.08 -19.18 16.68
CA ASP A 21 -48.20 -20.61 16.38
C ASP A 21 -49.51 -21.24 16.90
N LYS A 22 -50.16 -20.62 17.89
CA LYS A 22 -51.34 -21.17 18.58
C LYS A 22 -52.49 -20.16 18.60
N SER A 23 -53.68 -20.62 18.25
CA SER A 23 -54.90 -19.79 18.35
C SER A 23 -55.28 -19.53 19.81
N ILE A 24 -56.04 -18.45 20.06
CA ILE A 24 -56.61 -18.12 21.39
C ILE A 24 -57.36 -19.33 21.99
N HIS A 25 -58.05 -20.09 21.12
CA HIS A 25 -58.76 -21.30 21.53
C HIS A 25 -57.82 -22.41 22.02
N GLN A 26 -56.71 -22.65 21.33
CA GLN A 26 -55.73 -23.67 21.71
C GLN A 26 -55.01 -23.30 23.01
N LEU A 27 -54.63 -22.03 23.17
CA LEU A 27 -54.02 -21.52 24.40
C LEU A 27 -54.97 -21.60 25.60
N ALA A 28 -56.25 -21.27 25.40
CA ALA A 28 -57.26 -21.41 26.45
C ALA A 28 -57.40 -22.85 26.95
N VAL A 29 -57.29 -23.83 26.05
CA VAL A 29 -57.35 -25.26 26.41
C VAL A 29 -56.06 -25.69 27.12
N GLU A 30 -54.89 -25.33 26.59
CA GLU A 30 -53.58 -25.73 27.12
C GLU A 30 -53.31 -25.18 28.52
N PHE A 31 -53.65 -23.90 28.74
CA PHE A 31 -53.46 -23.24 30.03
C PHE A 31 -54.68 -23.35 30.95
N ASN A 32 -55.75 -24.02 30.50
CA ASN A 32 -57.03 -24.15 31.23
C ASN A 32 -57.60 -22.79 31.68
N VAL A 33 -57.60 -21.82 30.77
CA VAL A 33 -58.06 -20.44 31.00
C VAL A 33 -59.24 -20.14 30.09
N ALA A 34 -60.19 -19.31 30.54
CA ALA A 34 -61.27 -18.85 29.69
C ALA A 34 -60.74 -18.06 28.48
N LYS A 35 -61.27 -18.34 27.28
CA LYS A 35 -60.88 -17.67 26.02
C LYS A 35 -60.95 -16.15 26.08
N SER A 36 -61.96 -15.63 26.77
CA SER A 36 -62.14 -14.19 27.00
C SER A 36 -61.01 -13.58 27.83
N SER A 37 -60.45 -14.32 28.79
CA SER A 37 -59.31 -13.88 29.59
C SER A 37 -58.04 -13.81 28.75
N VAL A 38 -57.77 -14.82 27.92
CA VAL A 38 -56.62 -14.82 26.99
C VAL A 38 -56.73 -13.64 26.01
N SER A 39 -57.91 -13.42 25.42
CA SER A 39 -58.14 -12.29 24.53
C SER A 39 -58.02 -10.94 25.23
N LYS A 40 -58.49 -10.83 26.48
CA LYS A 40 -58.38 -9.62 27.29
C LYS A 40 -56.91 -9.31 27.60
N TRP A 41 -56.15 -10.30 28.07
CA TRP A 41 -54.72 -10.13 28.35
C TRP A 41 -53.92 -9.83 27.08
N ALA A 42 -54.23 -10.48 25.96
CA ALA A 42 -53.57 -10.20 24.69
C ALA A 42 -53.78 -8.75 24.21
N ASN A 43 -54.92 -8.14 24.54
CA ASN A 43 -55.19 -6.73 24.23
C ASN A 43 -54.57 -5.78 25.27
N GLU A 44 -54.61 -6.14 26.55
CA GLU A 44 -54.07 -5.36 27.68
C GLU A 44 -52.54 -5.29 27.63
N TYR A 45 -51.89 -6.43 27.41
CA TYR A 45 -50.42 -6.55 27.30
C TYR A 45 -49.92 -6.44 25.85
N ARG A 46 -50.77 -6.01 24.90
CA ARG A 46 -50.37 -5.85 23.49
C ARG A 46 -49.21 -4.88 23.36
N GLU A 47 -49.36 -3.70 23.94
CA GLU A 47 -48.30 -2.68 24.01
C GLU A 47 -47.14 -3.19 24.90
N GLU A 48 -47.43 -3.97 25.96
CA GLU A 48 -46.43 -4.53 26.88
C GLU A 48 -45.48 -5.57 26.34
N CYS A 49 -45.96 -6.33 25.37
CA CYS A 49 -45.13 -7.25 24.63
C CYS A 49 -44.39 -6.55 23.47
N LEU A 50 -44.85 -5.37 23.02
CA LEU A 50 -44.15 -4.54 22.02
C LEU A 50 -42.90 -3.87 22.59
N TYR A 51 -42.86 -3.55 23.89
CA TYR A 51 -41.68 -2.94 24.52
C TYR A 51 -40.69 -3.92 25.15
N THR A 52 -40.96 -5.23 25.10
CA THR A 52 -40.01 -6.28 25.52
C THR A 52 -39.48 -7.13 24.38
N THR A 53 -40.01 -6.99 23.16
CA THR A 53 -39.17 -7.23 21.98
C THR A 53 -38.21 -6.06 21.92
N ASP A 54 -36.97 -6.28 22.34
CA ASP A 54 -35.85 -5.42 21.98
C ASP A 54 -35.96 -5.16 20.48
N THR A 55 -36.58 -4.04 20.14
CA THR A 55 -36.53 -3.48 18.82
C THR A 55 -35.10 -3.00 18.72
N THR A 56 -34.19 -3.92 18.43
CA THR A 56 -32.83 -3.59 18.03
C THR A 56 -32.96 -2.79 16.75
N SER A 57 -33.10 -1.48 16.91
CA SER A 57 -33.23 -0.45 15.90
C SER A 57 -32.01 -0.49 14.97
N GLU A 58 -31.95 -1.43 14.01
CA GLU A 58 -30.67 -1.94 13.50
C GLU A 58 -29.68 -2.21 14.65
N SER A 59 -29.72 -3.41 15.26
CA SER A 59 -28.87 -3.78 16.42
C SER A 59 -27.48 -3.15 16.33
N ASN A 60 -26.98 -2.57 17.43
CA ASN A 60 -25.60 -2.09 17.53
C ASN A 60 -24.60 -3.10 16.95
N ASP A 61 -24.92 -4.40 17.05
CA ASP A 61 -24.17 -5.51 16.48
C ASP A 61 -24.11 -5.47 14.95
N ALA A 62 -25.19 -5.15 14.25
CA ALA A 62 -25.21 -5.05 12.79
C ALA A 62 -24.37 -3.87 12.28
N LYS A 63 -24.35 -2.75 13.02
CA LYS A 63 -23.50 -1.59 12.71
C LYS A 63 -22.03 -1.92 12.97
N GLU A 64 -21.73 -2.61 14.06
CA GLU A 64 -20.38 -3.05 14.38
C GLU A 64 -19.87 -4.10 13.38
N ILE A 65 -20.70 -5.05 12.93
CA ILE A 65 -20.36 -5.99 11.87
C ILE A 65 -20.00 -5.25 10.57
N ARG A 66 -20.78 -4.24 10.16
CA ARG A 66 -20.46 -3.41 8.97
C ARG A 66 -19.11 -2.70 9.13
N ARG A 67 -18.86 -2.11 10.30
CA ARG A 67 -17.61 -1.41 10.62
C ARG A 67 -16.42 -2.36 10.60
N LEU A 68 -16.55 -3.55 11.19
CA LEU A 68 -15.50 -4.56 11.23
C LEU A 68 -15.17 -5.07 9.82
N ASN A 69 -16.18 -5.30 8.97
CA ASN A 69 -15.95 -5.68 7.57
C ASN A 69 -15.21 -4.59 6.78
N GLN A 70 -15.52 -3.31 7.05
CA GLN A 70 -14.78 -2.20 6.45
C GLN A 70 -13.30 -2.20 6.89
N LEU A 71 -13.03 -2.39 8.19
CA LEU A 71 -11.67 -2.51 8.72
C LEU A 71 -10.92 -3.73 8.15
N LEU A 72 -11.61 -4.85 7.95
CA LEU A 72 -11.04 -6.05 7.34
C LEU A 72 -10.64 -5.78 5.87
N ASN A 73 -11.52 -5.17 5.09
CA ASN A 73 -11.25 -4.79 3.71
C ASN A 73 -10.07 -3.80 3.59
N GLU A 74 -9.99 -2.83 4.50
CA GLU A 74 -8.84 -1.91 4.58
C GLU A 74 -7.53 -2.63 4.91
N LYS A 75 -7.58 -3.65 5.78
CA LYS A 75 -6.41 -4.47 6.10
C LYS A 75 -5.97 -5.34 4.92
N ASP A 76 -6.91 -5.96 4.22
CA ASP A 76 -6.63 -6.80 3.07
C ASP A 76 -6.09 -5.99 1.90
N THR A 77 -6.66 -4.81 1.61
CA THR A 77 -6.12 -3.89 0.59
C THR A 77 -4.69 -3.43 0.90
N LYS A 78 -4.39 -3.11 2.17
CA LYS A 78 -3.02 -2.82 2.62
C LYS A 78 -2.09 -4.02 2.42
N ARG A 79 -2.55 -5.23 2.75
CA ARG A 79 -1.77 -6.46 2.57
C ARG A 79 -1.44 -6.70 1.08
N GLU A 80 -2.41 -6.56 0.20
CA GLU A 80 -2.19 -6.69 -1.26
C GLU A 80 -1.25 -5.61 -1.81
N HIS A 81 -1.34 -4.39 -1.28
CA HIS A 81 -0.40 -3.33 -1.62
C HIS A 81 1.04 -3.69 -1.23
N HIS A 82 1.25 -4.21 -0.02
CA HIS A 82 2.58 -4.66 0.44
C HIS A 82 3.13 -5.81 -0.42
N LYS A 83 2.31 -6.82 -0.74
CA LYS A 83 2.71 -7.91 -1.64
C LYS A 83 3.15 -7.39 -3.00
N ARG A 84 2.41 -6.43 -3.58
CA ARG A 84 2.77 -5.80 -4.86
C ARG A 84 4.08 -5.02 -4.77
N LEU A 85 4.30 -4.30 -3.67
CA LEU A 85 5.56 -3.58 -3.44
C LEU A 85 6.75 -4.51 -3.31
N GLU A 86 6.62 -5.61 -2.55
CA GLU A 86 7.66 -6.62 -2.40
C GLU A 86 8.07 -7.20 -3.77
N HIS A 87 7.08 -7.53 -4.60
CA HIS A 87 7.33 -8.01 -5.96
C HIS A 87 8.10 -6.98 -6.81
N ILE A 88 7.78 -5.69 -6.69
CA ILE A 88 8.50 -4.62 -7.38
C ILE A 88 9.95 -4.53 -6.88
N PHE A 89 10.21 -4.67 -5.58
CA PHE A 89 11.58 -4.66 -5.06
C PHE A 89 12.41 -5.82 -5.57
N GLU A 90 11.83 -7.02 -5.62
CA GLU A 90 12.52 -8.18 -6.16
C GLU A 90 12.84 -8.00 -7.66
N LEU A 91 11.92 -7.43 -8.43
CA LEU A 91 12.18 -7.06 -9.83
C LEU A 91 13.32 -6.02 -9.97
N ILE A 92 13.33 -5.00 -9.11
CA ILE A 92 14.39 -3.98 -9.11
C ILE A 92 15.75 -4.64 -8.82
N LYS A 93 15.83 -5.51 -7.80
CA LYS A 93 17.05 -6.26 -7.48
C LYS A 93 17.50 -7.14 -8.65
N TYR A 94 16.58 -7.89 -9.24
CA TYR A 94 16.84 -8.75 -10.39
C TYR A 94 17.47 -7.98 -11.56
N VAL A 95 16.82 -6.89 -12.01
CA VAL A 95 17.33 -6.06 -13.11
C VAL A 95 18.67 -5.43 -12.74
N TYR A 96 18.85 -5.00 -11.49
CA TYR A 96 20.08 -4.35 -11.05
C TYR A 96 21.29 -5.28 -11.10
N TYR A 97 21.16 -6.50 -10.59
CA TYR A 97 22.26 -7.48 -10.57
C TYR A 97 22.55 -8.05 -11.96
N ASN A 98 21.51 -8.32 -12.77
CA ASN A 98 21.69 -8.79 -14.14
C ASN A 98 22.47 -7.81 -15.01
N ASN A 99 22.33 -6.50 -14.74
CA ASN A 99 23.03 -5.45 -15.47
C ASN A 99 24.32 -5.01 -14.76
N LYS A 100 24.97 -5.91 -14.02
CA LYS A 100 26.26 -5.70 -13.35
C LYS A 100 26.30 -4.43 -12.47
N ARG A 101 25.17 -4.03 -11.88
CA ARG A 101 25.04 -2.86 -10.99
C ARG A 101 25.32 -1.50 -11.65
N VAL A 102 25.38 -1.43 -12.98
CA VAL A 102 25.67 -0.19 -13.73
C VAL A 102 24.45 0.72 -13.81
N ILE A 103 23.25 0.15 -13.76
CA ILE A 103 21.99 0.85 -13.97
C ILE A 103 21.61 1.68 -12.73
N GLY A 104 21.23 2.94 -12.96
CA GLY A 104 20.61 3.82 -11.95
C GLY A 104 19.09 3.91 -12.08
N TYR A 105 18.46 4.57 -11.11
CA TYR A 105 17.00 4.61 -10.97
C TYR A 105 16.24 5.17 -12.20
N ARG A 106 16.84 6.12 -12.94
CA ARG A 106 16.21 6.69 -14.15
C ARG A 106 16.05 5.64 -15.25
N ALA A 107 17.10 4.84 -15.48
CA ALA A 107 17.08 3.75 -16.43
C ALA A 107 16.26 2.58 -15.89
N MET A 108 16.34 2.29 -14.59
CA MET A 108 15.52 1.26 -13.93
C MET A 108 14.03 1.46 -14.19
N ARG A 109 13.53 2.71 -14.14
CA ARG A 109 12.13 3.03 -14.48
C ARG A 109 11.72 2.54 -15.88
N ILE A 110 12.62 2.64 -16.87
CA ILE A 110 12.34 2.18 -18.23
C ILE A 110 12.22 0.66 -18.27
N PHE A 111 13.10 -0.07 -17.56
CA PHE A 111 13.01 -1.53 -17.45
C PHE A 111 11.72 -1.95 -16.76
N ILE A 112 11.39 -1.35 -15.63
CA ILE A 112 10.20 -1.70 -14.85
C ILE A 112 8.91 -1.39 -15.63
N LYS A 113 8.89 -0.31 -16.42
CA LYS A 113 7.79 -0.02 -17.35
C LYS A 113 7.65 -1.09 -18.44
N ARG A 114 8.74 -1.69 -18.93
CA ARG A 114 8.68 -2.80 -19.89
C ARG A 114 8.11 -4.09 -19.30
N TYR A 115 8.30 -4.30 -17.99
CA TYR A 115 7.67 -5.41 -17.25
C TYR A 115 6.20 -5.13 -16.86
N GLY A 116 5.63 -3.99 -17.27
CA GLY A 116 4.22 -3.65 -17.04
C GLY A 116 3.93 -2.85 -15.77
N TYR A 117 4.96 -2.37 -15.06
CA TYR A 117 4.77 -1.52 -13.88
C TYR A 117 5.14 -0.07 -14.19
N GLU A 118 4.15 0.81 -14.11
CA GLU A 118 4.37 2.24 -14.28
C GLU A 118 4.67 2.90 -12.93
N LEU A 119 5.88 3.45 -12.81
CA LEU A 119 6.35 4.16 -11.63
C LEU A 119 6.84 5.55 -12.02
N SER A 120 6.63 6.52 -11.14
CA SER A 120 7.21 7.85 -11.30
C SER A 120 8.73 7.83 -11.05
N ASN A 121 9.45 8.85 -11.51
CA ASN A 121 10.88 8.96 -11.22
C ASN A 121 11.16 9.08 -9.71
N THR A 122 10.32 9.82 -8.98
CA THR A 122 10.48 10.06 -7.55
C THR A 122 10.21 8.81 -6.73
N THR A 123 9.20 8.01 -7.10
CA THR A 123 8.91 6.72 -6.45
C THR A 123 10.01 5.71 -6.72
N MET A 124 10.50 5.61 -7.96
CA MET A 124 11.64 4.75 -8.29
C MET A 124 12.90 5.14 -7.50
N TYR A 125 13.18 6.43 -7.37
CA TYR A 125 14.27 6.91 -6.53
C TYR A 125 14.07 6.54 -5.05
N LYS A 126 12.85 6.70 -4.50
CA LYS A 126 12.53 6.32 -3.12
C LYS A 126 12.79 4.82 -2.90
N TYR A 127 12.28 3.97 -3.77
CA TYR A 127 12.40 2.52 -3.68
C TYR A 127 13.85 2.06 -3.82
N MET A 128 14.54 2.53 -4.86
CA MET A 128 15.89 2.08 -5.16
C MET A 128 16.91 2.67 -4.18
N ASN A 129 16.91 3.99 -3.95
CA ASN A 129 17.98 4.66 -3.23
C ASN A 129 17.71 4.82 -1.72
N LYS A 130 16.45 4.99 -1.29
CA LYS A 130 16.14 5.15 0.15
C LYS A 130 15.81 3.83 0.83
N GLU A 131 14.99 3.01 0.18
CA GLU A 131 14.49 1.78 0.80
C GLU A 131 15.45 0.59 0.58
N LEU A 132 15.95 0.40 -0.66
CA LEU A 132 16.89 -0.67 -0.99
C LEU A 132 18.37 -0.27 -0.89
N ASN A 133 18.69 1.02 -0.76
CA ASN A 133 20.05 1.56 -0.74
C ASN A 133 20.93 1.10 -1.93
N LEU A 134 20.31 0.93 -3.11
CA LEU A 134 20.99 0.57 -4.35
C LEU A 134 21.35 1.83 -5.14
N CYS A 135 22.62 1.96 -5.52
CA CYS A 135 23.14 3.07 -6.30
C CYS A 135 23.94 2.55 -7.50
N ALA A 136 23.81 3.21 -8.65
CA ALA A 136 24.57 2.84 -9.84
C ALA A 136 26.08 2.88 -9.59
N VAL A 137 26.77 1.79 -9.89
CA VAL A 137 28.22 1.70 -9.83
C VAL A 137 28.78 1.98 -11.22
N ILE A 138 29.10 3.26 -11.46
CA ILE A 138 29.55 3.74 -12.79
C ILE A 138 31.08 3.78 -12.88
N MET A 139 31.80 3.85 -11.76
CA MET A 139 33.24 4.06 -11.79
C MET A 139 34.02 2.78 -12.07
N HIS A 140 34.74 2.77 -13.18
CA HIS A 140 36.03 2.06 -13.26
C HIS A 140 37.10 3.03 -12.75
N SER A 141 37.93 2.62 -11.81
CA SER A 141 39.10 3.41 -11.41
C SER A 141 39.98 3.63 -12.64
N LYS A 142 40.34 4.88 -12.92
CA LYS A 142 41.28 5.19 -14.01
C LYS A 142 42.59 4.48 -13.67
N LEU A 143 43.07 3.62 -14.56
CA LEU A 143 44.37 2.96 -14.38
C LEU A 143 45.42 4.05 -14.07
N GLY A 144 46.21 3.83 -13.02
CA GLY A 144 47.24 4.78 -12.61
C GLY A 144 48.12 5.14 -13.80
N TYR A 145 48.25 6.44 -14.09
CA TYR A 145 49.13 6.91 -15.15
C TYR A 145 50.55 6.46 -14.87
N LYS A 146 51.12 5.64 -15.76
CA LYS A 146 52.54 5.31 -15.73
C LYS A 146 53.24 6.28 -16.67
N THR A 147 54.12 7.12 -16.14
CA THR A 147 54.99 8.00 -16.95
C THR A 147 55.83 7.12 -17.88
N GLY A 148 55.58 7.22 -19.18
CA GLY A 148 56.41 6.56 -20.19
C GLY A 148 57.80 7.20 -20.27
N LYS A 149 58.76 6.49 -20.88
CA LYS A 149 60.06 7.08 -21.22
C LYS A 149 59.82 8.28 -22.14
N LYS A 150 60.39 9.44 -21.81
CA LYS A 150 60.33 10.63 -22.68
C LYS A 150 60.93 10.26 -24.05
N ASN A 151 60.26 10.63 -25.13
CA ASN A 151 60.84 10.56 -26.47
C ASN A 151 62.08 11.46 -26.56
N LYS A 152 62.91 11.28 -27.60
CA LYS A 152 64.13 12.08 -27.82
C LYS A 152 63.77 13.57 -27.73
N ILE A 153 64.35 14.24 -26.75
CA ILE A 153 64.30 15.70 -26.65
C ILE A 153 65.26 16.22 -27.71
N PHE A 154 64.78 17.11 -28.57
CA PHE A 154 65.62 17.78 -29.55
C PHE A 154 66.28 19.00 -28.92
N ASP A 155 67.52 19.26 -29.30
CA ASP A 155 68.24 20.43 -28.83
C ASP A 155 67.56 21.70 -29.33
N ASN A 156 67.53 22.69 -28.46
CA ASN A 156 67.01 24.01 -28.78
C ASN A 156 68.05 24.80 -29.58
N LEU A 157 68.17 24.49 -30.88
CA LEU A 157 69.13 25.12 -31.77
C LEU A 157 68.97 26.65 -31.86
N LEU A 158 67.76 27.15 -31.60
CA LEU A 158 67.43 28.57 -31.61
C LEU A 158 67.74 29.27 -30.27
N ASN A 159 68.24 28.55 -29.26
CA ASN A 159 68.53 29.03 -27.91
C ASN A 159 67.39 29.85 -27.26
N GLN A 160 66.13 29.53 -27.60
CA GLN A 160 64.97 30.23 -27.06
C GLN A 160 64.64 29.81 -25.62
N ASN A 161 64.32 30.76 -24.75
CA ASN A 161 63.90 30.41 -23.39
C ASN A 161 62.45 29.88 -23.42
N PHE A 162 62.26 28.57 -23.21
CA PHE A 162 60.94 27.93 -23.08
C PHE A 162 60.49 27.68 -21.64
N THR A 163 61.35 27.97 -20.65
CA THR A 163 61.00 27.85 -19.23
C THR A 163 60.05 28.98 -18.83
N VAL A 164 59.01 28.64 -18.07
CA VAL A 164 57.98 29.59 -17.62
C VAL A 164 57.53 29.19 -16.22
N ASP A 165 57.51 30.16 -15.29
CA ASP A 165 57.14 29.91 -13.90
C ASP A 165 55.64 29.66 -13.70
N CYS A 166 54.80 30.01 -14.67
CA CYS A 166 53.35 29.84 -14.59
C CYS A 166 52.75 29.50 -15.96
N LYS A 167 51.62 28.78 -15.92
CA LYS A 167 50.86 28.41 -17.12
C LYS A 167 50.40 29.66 -17.90
N ASN A 168 50.28 29.54 -19.22
CA ASN A 168 49.74 30.54 -20.15
C ASN A 168 50.53 31.86 -20.31
N LYS A 169 51.78 31.98 -19.83
CA LYS A 169 52.60 33.17 -20.12
C LYS A 169 53.32 33.12 -21.48
N LYS A 170 53.45 31.93 -22.08
CA LYS A 170 53.97 31.75 -23.44
C LYS A 170 52.96 30.93 -24.23
N CYS A 171 52.61 31.38 -25.42
CA CYS A 171 51.80 30.67 -26.38
C CYS A 171 52.64 30.42 -27.64
N LEU A 172 52.56 29.22 -28.19
CA LEU A 172 53.17 28.88 -29.46
C LEU A 172 52.19 29.29 -30.58
N THR A 173 52.69 30.03 -31.57
CA THR A 173 52.00 30.25 -32.84
C THR A 173 52.55 29.24 -33.84
N SER A 174 51.74 28.25 -34.24
CA SER A 174 52.15 27.31 -35.29
C SER A 174 52.00 28.00 -36.64
N THR A 175 53.10 28.46 -37.23
CA THR A 175 53.13 28.76 -38.67
C THR A 175 53.32 27.45 -39.42
N ILE A 176 52.30 27.05 -40.19
CA ILE A 176 52.41 25.94 -41.13
C ILE A 176 53.16 26.50 -42.34
N GLY A 177 54.44 26.14 -42.49
CA GLY A 177 55.20 26.46 -43.69
C GLY A 177 54.63 25.68 -44.87
N LEU A 178 53.94 26.37 -45.79
CA LEU A 178 53.68 25.84 -47.12
C LEU A 178 55.00 25.94 -47.89
N SER A 179 55.68 24.81 -48.06
CA SER A 179 56.78 24.71 -49.02
C SER A 179 56.22 24.96 -50.43
N PRO A 180 56.80 25.87 -51.23
CA PRO A 180 56.46 25.93 -52.64
C PRO A 180 56.93 24.63 -53.31
N MET A 181 56.00 23.95 -53.98
CA MET A 181 56.35 22.89 -54.92
C MET A 181 56.98 23.53 -56.15
N CYS A 182 58.23 23.15 -56.41
CA CYS A 182 59.07 23.43 -57.58
C CYS A 182 59.67 24.84 -57.70
#